data_AF-A0A7S0H8J3-F1
#
_entry.id   AF-A0A7S0H8J3-F1
#
_cell.length_a   1.000
_cell.length_b   1.000
_cell.length_c   1.000
_cell.angle_alpha   90.00
_cell.angle_beta   90.00
_cell.angle_gamma   90.00
#
_symmetry.space_group_name_H-M   'P 1'
#
loop_
_entity.id
_entity.type
_entity.pdbx_description
1 polymer ?
#
loop_
_entity_poly.entity_id
_entity_poly.type
_entity_poly.pdbx_seq_one_letter_code
_entity_poly.pdbx_strand_id
1 'polypeptide(L)'
;PPPPPPPPPPSPSPDPNLPNPGCARFFVVNESRQIGYDVVALWSPIQMMLNGSFIDYLADDSTLNETTSCDQVAAMGRNSVTKEWEARGTSSLTSSGYALGWLGVEGEEIEFRHWNGEEEREYFVHEKFIMGRTDSPLNFRGSYNKSIGPVIL
;
A
#
# COMPACT_ATOMS: atom_id res chain seq x y z
N PRO A 1 50.35 -8.40 -6.76
CA PRO A 1 48.95 -8.90 -6.82
C PRO A 1 48.01 -7.70 -6.75
N PRO A 2 46.92 -7.65 -7.54
CA PRO A 2 45.92 -6.61 -7.38
C PRO A 2 45.22 -6.76 -6.01
N PRO A 3 44.75 -5.65 -5.41
CA PRO A 3 43.98 -5.71 -4.17
C PRO A 3 42.68 -6.50 -4.40
N PRO A 4 42.19 -7.23 -3.39
CA PRO A 4 40.90 -7.90 -3.48
C PRO A 4 39.78 -6.87 -3.72
N PRO A 5 38.72 -7.23 -4.46
CA PRO A 5 37.57 -6.36 -4.65
C PRO A 5 36.95 -6.01 -3.29
N PRO A 6 36.38 -4.80 -3.13
CA PRO A 6 35.65 -4.43 -1.93
C PRO A 6 34.48 -5.41 -1.69
N PRO A 7 34.11 -5.67 -0.44
CA PRO A 7 32.95 -6.50 -0.13
C PRO A 7 31.69 -5.88 -0.74
N PRO A 8 30.71 -6.72 -1.14
CA PRO A 8 29.41 -6.21 -1.60
C PRO A 8 28.76 -5.37 -0.49
N PRO A 9 27.96 -4.34 -0.86
CA PRO A 9 27.21 -3.56 0.12
C PRO A 9 26.34 -4.50 0.98
N PRO A 10 26.14 -4.19 2.27
CA PRO A 10 25.28 -5.00 3.12
C PRO A 10 23.89 -5.07 2.50
N SER A 11 23.38 -6.29 2.31
CA SER A 11 21.99 -6.49 1.88
C SER A 11 21.07 -5.74 2.84
N PRO A 12 20.04 -5.01 2.34
CA PRO A 12 19.08 -4.38 3.22
C PRO A 12 18.47 -5.45 4.13
N SER A 13 18.45 -5.15 5.43
CA SER A 13 17.87 -6.06 6.42
C SER A 13 16.38 -6.23 6.12
N PRO A 14 15.84 -7.45 6.19
CA PRO A 14 14.39 -7.68 6.07
C PRO A 14 13.63 -6.74 7.02
N ASP A 15 12.69 -5.95 6.50
CA ASP A 15 11.77 -5.20 7.36
C ASP A 15 10.74 -6.19 7.92
N PRO A 16 10.72 -6.44 9.25
CA PRO A 16 9.81 -7.42 9.84
C PRO A 16 8.32 -7.05 9.70
N ASN A 17 8.01 -5.82 9.26
CA ASN A 17 6.65 -5.35 9.05
C ASN A 17 6.19 -5.42 7.58
N LEU A 18 6.98 -6.03 6.69
CA LEU A 18 6.56 -6.28 5.32
C LEU A 18 5.88 -7.67 5.21
N PRO A 19 4.79 -7.79 4.42
CA PRO A 19 4.11 -9.07 4.23
C PRO A 19 5.03 -10.18 3.71
N ASN A 20 6.02 -9.81 2.88
CA ASN A 20 7.16 -10.65 2.52
C ASN A 20 8.46 -9.97 3.01
N PRO A 21 9.18 -10.56 3.99
CA PRO A 21 10.41 -9.98 4.55
C PRO A 21 11.54 -9.80 3.53
N GLY A 22 11.52 -10.54 2.42
CA GLY A 22 12.51 -10.42 1.34
C GLY A 22 12.33 -9.20 0.45
N CYS A 23 11.21 -8.48 0.56
CA CYS A 23 10.89 -7.34 -0.28
C CYS A 23 11.39 -6.03 0.33
N ALA A 24 11.65 -5.04 -0.52
CA ALA A 24 11.82 -3.67 -0.10
C ALA A 24 10.46 -2.95 -0.08
N ARG A 25 10.25 -2.09 0.93
CA ARG A 25 9.08 -1.19 0.96
C ARG A 25 9.24 -0.13 -0.14
N PHE A 26 8.26 -0.03 -1.04
CA PHE A 26 8.25 0.99 -2.09
C PHE A 26 7.54 2.26 -1.61
N PHE A 27 6.34 2.10 -1.05
CA PHE A 27 5.58 3.21 -0.47
C PHE A 27 5.89 3.37 1.01
N VAL A 28 6.31 4.57 1.42
CA VAL A 28 6.62 4.87 2.82
C VAL A 28 5.66 5.93 3.35
N VAL A 29 4.98 5.59 4.44
CA VAL A 29 4.17 6.55 5.20
C VAL A 29 5.09 7.38 6.08
N ASN A 30 5.00 8.71 5.98
CA ASN A 30 5.70 9.60 6.89
C ASN A 30 4.78 10.01 8.04
N GLU A 31 4.81 9.25 9.13
CA GLU A 31 3.96 9.45 10.32
C GLU A 31 4.08 10.87 10.90
N SER A 32 5.28 11.46 10.88
CA SER A 32 5.49 12.82 11.37
C SER A 32 4.69 13.88 10.58
N ARG A 33 4.31 13.56 9.35
CA ARG A 33 3.48 14.40 8.48
C ARG A 33 1.99 14.05 8.54
N GLN A 34 1.60 13.05 9.33
CA GLN A 34 0.20 12.66 9.48
C GLN A 34 -0.56 13.41 10.58
N ILE A 35 0.09 14.39 11.20
CA ILE A 35 -0.52 15.24 12.23
C ILE A 35 -1.69 16.03 11.61
N GLY A 36 -2.90 15.80 12.15
CA GLY A 36 -4.12 16.47 11.70
C GLY A 36 -4.98 15.63 10.74
N TYR A 37 -4.58 14.40 10.41
CA TYR A 37 -5.46 13.43 9.76
C TYR A 37 -6.21 12.62 10.82
N ASP A 38 -7.48 12.94 11.03
CA ASP A 38 -8.32 12.38 12.08
C ASP A 38 -9.40 11.42 11.56
N VAL A 39 -9.54 11.32 10.23
CA VAL A 39 -10.47 10.37 9.60
C VAL A 39 -9.72 9.11 9.19
N VAL A 40 -10.22 7.97 9.66
CA VAL A 40 -9.74 6.64 9.28
C VAL A 40 -10.64 6.06 8.19
N ALA A 41 -10.03 5.52 7.14
CA ALA A 41 -10.71 4.74 6.12
C ALA A 41 -10.05 3.38 5.93
N LEU A 42 -10.87 2.41 5.50
CA LEU A 42 -10.50 1.00 5.40
C LEU A 42 -11.11 0.39 4.15
N TRP A 43 -10.33 -0.44 3.46
CA TRP A 43 -10.82 -1.21 2.32
C TRP A 43 -10.21 -2.61 2.31
N SER A 44 -11.09 -3.62 2.37
CA SER A 44 -10.71 -5.03 2.29
C SER A 44 -11.89 -5.92 1.83
N PRO A 45 -11.68 -6.88 0.90
CA PRO A 45 -10.48 -7.01 0.07
C PRO A 45 -10.44 -5.93 -1.02
N ILE A 46 -9.23 -5.62 -1.48
CA ILE A 46 -8.98 -4.84 -2.69
C ILE A 46 -8.42 -5.79 -3.74
N GLN A 47 -8.95 -5.71 -4.95
CA GLN A 47 -8.39 -6.35 -6.13
C GLN A 47 -8.08 -5.26 -7.15
N MET A 48 -6.85 -5.23 -7.66
CA MET A 48 -6.39 -4.13 -8.49
C MET A 48 -6.67 -4.43 -9.96
N MET A 49 -7.36 -3.53 -10.64
CA MET A 49 -7.66 -3.65 -12.07
C MET A 49 -6.99 -2.54 -12.90
N LEU A 50 -6.41 -2.92 -14.03
CA LEU A 50 -5.94 -2.01 -15.06
C LEU A 50 -6.51 -2.44 -16.41
N ASN A 51 -7.16 -1.51 -17.11
CA ASN A 51 -7.78 -1.77 -18.42
C ASN A 51 -8.74 -2.98 -18.45
N GLY A 52 -9.39 -3.28 -17.32
CA GLY A 52 -10.34 -4.39 -17.19
C GLY A 52 -9.73 -5.75 -16.85
N SER A 53 -8.41 -5.83 -16.67
CA SER A 53 -7.71 -7.03 -16.19
C SER A 53 -7.21 -6.84 -14.76
N PHE A 54 -7.21 -7.91 -13.96
CA PHE A 54 -6.54 -7.89 -12.67
C PHE A 54 -5.02 -7.75 -12.89
N ILE A 55 -4.38 -6.95 -12.06
CA ILE A 55 -2.91 -6.73 -12.07
C ILE A 55 -2.27 -7.05 -10.73
N ASP A 56 -3.04 -7.61 -9.81
CA ASP A 56 -2.55 -8.02 -8.51
C ASP A 56 -1.87 -9.38 -8.58
N TYR A 57 -1.15 -9.75 -7.51
CA TYR A 57 -0.47 -11.04 -7.44
C TYR A 57 -1.40 -12.27 -7.52
N LEU A 58 -2.72 -12.09 -7.48
CA LEU A 58 -3.71 -13.16 -7.69
C LEU A 58 -4.10 -13.31 -9.16
N ALA A 59 -3.73 -12.36 -10.03
CA ALA A 59 -4.20 -12.28 -11.41
C ALA A 59 -3.62 -13.36 -12.33
N ASP A 60 -2.34 -13.73 -12.17
CA ASP A 60 -1.62 -14.47 -13.21
C ASP A 60 -0.77 -15.65 -12.74
N ASP A 61 -0.52 -15.85 -11.43
CA ASP A 61 0.40 -16.92 -11.02
C ASP A 61 0.01 -17.66 -9.73
N SER A 62 -0.23 -18.96 -9.86
CA SER A 62 -0.40 -19.89 -8.74
C SER A 62 0.83 -20.03 -7.83
N THR A 63 1.98 -19.46 -8.23
CA THR A 63 3.22 -19.50 -7.44
C THR A 63 3.33 -18.36 -6.42
N LEU A 64 2.61 -17.26 -6.62
CA LEU A 64 2.61 -16.13 -5.70
C LEU A 64 1.45 -16.25 -4.70
N ASN A 65 1.73 -15.88 -3.45
CA ASN A 65 0.75 -15.81 -2.37
C ASN A 65 1.08 -14.62 -1.47
N GLU A 66 0.26 -14.40 -0.44
CA GLU A 66 0.37 -13.26 0.48
C GLU A 66 1.70 -13.20 1.25
N THR A 67 2.49 -14.28 1.27
CA THR A 67 3.80 -14.33 1.93
C THR A 67 4.98 -14.25 0.96
N THR A 68 4.75 -14.40 -0.36
CA THR A 68 5.80 -14.40 -1.38
C THR A 68 5.72 -13.23 -2.35
N SER A 69 4.57 -12.58 -2.51
CA SER A 69 4.45 -11.39 -3.34
C SER A 69 5.13 -10.17 -2.69
N CYS A 70 5.73 -9.31 -3.53
CA CYS A 70 6.28 -8.01 -3.15
C CYS A 70 5.36 -6.84 -3.53
N ASP A 71 4.16 -7.14 -4.01
CA ASP A 71 3.23 -6.12 -4.47
C ASP A 71 2.73 -5.27 -3.30
N GLN A 72 2.54 -3.98 -3.57
CA GLN A 72 2.09 -3.02 -2.58
C GLN A 72 1.02 -2.12 -3.18
N VAL A 73 -0.01 -1.81 -2.40
CA VAL A 73 -0.99 -0.77 -2.72
C VAL A 73 -0.84 0.34 -1.68
N ALA A 74 -0.86 1.59 -2.13
CA ALA A 74 -0.87 2.75 -1.26
C ALA A 74 -2.07 3.65 -1.54
N ALA A 75 -2.63 4.18 -0.46
CA ALA A 75 -3.56 5.30 -0.51
C ALA A 75 -2.73 6.58 -0.52
N MET A 76 -2.94 7.44 -1.51
CA MET A 76 -2.17 8.66 -1.73
C MET A 76 -3.07 9.86 -1.54
N GLY A 77 -2.68 10.75 -0.63
CA GLY A 77 -3.32 12.05 -0.43
C GLY A 77 -2.40 13.16 -0.93
N ARG A 78 -2.99 14.25 -1.43
CA ARG A 78 -2.21 15.41 -1.85
C ARG A 78 -1.96 16.33 -0.66
N ASN A 79 -0.70 16.54 -0.31
CA ASN A 79 -0.34 17.45 0.77
C ASN A 79 -0.78 18.88 0.42
N SER A 80 -1.57 19.50 1.30
CA SER A 80 -2.13 20.83 1.05
C SER A 80 -1.07 21.94 1.08
N VAL A 81 0.06 21.71 1.76
CA VAL A 81 1.17 22.65 1.90
C VAL A 81 2.20 22.45 0.78
N THR A 82 2.79 21.26 0.67
CA THR A 82 3.86 20.98 -0.30
C THR A 82 3.35 20.71 -1.71
N LYS A 83 2.05 20.40 -1.86
CA LYS A 83 1.39 19.99 -3.11
C LYS A 83 1.86 18.64 -3.67
N GLU A 84 2.73 17.94 -2.95
CA GLU A 84 3.24 16.61 -3.28
C GLU A 84 2.22 15.52 -2.93
N TRP A 85 2.33 14.37 -3.58
CA TRP A 85 1.58 13.17 -3.23
C TRP A 85 2.30 12.43 -2.11
N GLU A 86 1.57 12.09 -1.06
CA GLU A 86 2.11 11.40 0.11
C GLU A 86 1.29 10.14 0.41
N ALA A 87 1.97 9.05 0.76
CA ALA A 87 1.28 7.86 1.22
C ALA A 87 0.60 8.14 2.57
N ARG A 88 -0.70 7.89 2.61
CA ARG A 88 -1.58 7.96 3.78
C ARG A 88 -1.72 6.62 4.49
N GLY A 89 -1.44 5.55 3.77
CA GLY A 89 -1.50 4.18 4.23
C GLY A 89 -0.94 3.25 3.16
N THR A 90 -0.48 2.08 3.59
CA THR A 90 0.05 1.03 2.72
C THR A 90 -0.59 -0.31 3.05
N SER A 91 -0.80 -1.14 2.04
CA SER A 91 -1.57 -2.37 2.19
C SER A 91 -0.80 -3.48 2.88
N SER A 92 -1.53 -4.37 3.54
CA SER A 92 -1.10 -5.73 3.81
C SER A 92 -1.63 -6.68 2.72
N LEU A 93 -0.89 -7.74 2.41
CA LEU A 93 -1.35 -8.83 1.54
C LEU A 93 -2.23 -9.81 2.35
N THR A 94 -3.25 -10.37 1.71
CA THR A 94 -4.21 -11.30 2.31
C THR A 94 -4.59 -12.36 1.29
N SER A 95 -5.00 -13.56 1.69
CA SER A 95 -5.41 -14.60 0.73
C SER A 95 -6.53 -14.23 -0.28
N SER A 96 -7.17 -13.07 -0.14
CA SER A 96 -8.21 -12.54 -1.04
C SER A 96 -7.83 -11.22 -1.74
N GLY A 97 -6.56 -10.81 -1.70
CA GLY A 97 -6.04 -9.58 -2.32
C GLY A 97 -5.38 -8.69 -1.28
N TYR A 98 -5.66 -7.39 -1.30
CA TYR A 98 -5.07 -6.44 -0.35
C TYR A 98 -6.05 -6.03 0.75
N ALA A 99 -5.52 -5.70 1.91
CA ALA A 99 -6.22 -4.93 2.94
C ALA A 99 -5.45 -3.63 3.18
N LEU A 100 -6.14 -2.50 3.12
CA LEU A 100 -5.51 -1.18 3.25
C LEU A 100 -6.32 -0.30 4.20
N GLY A 101 -5.61 0.34 5.12
CA GLY A 101 -6.13 1.38 5.99
C GLY A 101 -5.30 2.64 5.82
N TRP A 102 -5.96 3.80 5.88
CA TRP A 102 -5.28 5.08 5.70
C TRP A 102 -5.96 6.19 6.48
N LEU A 103 -5.18 7.24 6.74
CA LEU A 103 -5.65 8.47 7.38
C LEU A 103 -5.91 9.56 6.33
N GLY A 104 -6.82 10.47 6.64
CA GLY A 104 -7.02 11.68 5.85
C GLY A 104 -7.86 12.72 6.59
N VAL A 105 -8.27 13.75 5.86
CA VAL A 105 -9.27 14.73 6.33
C VAL A 105 -10.60 14.56 5.59
N GLU A 106 -11.70 14.98 6.22
CA GLU A 106 -13.02 15.00 5.57
C GLU A 106 -12.98 15.74 4.23
N GLY A 107 -13.53 15.11 3.18
CA GLY A 107 -13.57 15.64 1.83
C GLY A 107 -12.26 15.52 1.04
N GLU A 108 -11.17 14.99 1.64
CA GLU A 108 -9.93 14.72 0.92
C GLU A 108 -10.15 13.67 -0.18
N GLU A 109 -9.62 13.93 -1.37
CA GLU A 109 -9.53 12.95 -2.44
C GLU A 109 -8.25 12.11 -2.24
N ILE A 110 -8.44 10.80 -2.27
CA ILE A 110 -7.41 9.78 -2.16
C ILE A 110 -7.35 9.02 -3.49
N GLU A 111 -6.13 8.87 -4.00
CA GLU A 111 -5.81 8.09 -5.18
C GLU A 111 -5.08 6.81 -4.78
N PHE A 112 -5.31 5.71 -5.47
CA PHE A 112 -4.60 4.47 -5.20
C PHE A 112 -3.47 4.25 -6.20
N ARG A 113 -2.32 3.81 -5.69
CA ARG A 113 -1.17 3.42 -6.50
C ARG A 113 -0.83 1.97 -6.22
N HIS A 114 -0.51 1.24 -7.28
CA HIS A 114 -0.07 -0.14 -7.21
C HIS A 114 1.41 -0.22 -7.58
N TRP A 115 2.20 -0.89 -6.76
CA TRP A 115 3.57 -1.28 -7.08
C TRP A 115 3.56 -2.77 -7.38
N ASN A 116 3.91 -3.14 -8.62
CA ASN A 116 4.19 -4.52 -8.97
C ASN A 116 5.66 -4.81 -8.63
N GLY A 117 5.88 -5.73 -7.69
CA GLY A 117 7.20 -6.05 -7.18
C GLY A 117 8.04 -6.93 -8.10
N GLU A 118 7.41 -7.67 -9.01
CA GLU A 118 8.11 -8.51 -10.00
C GLU A 118 8.62 -7.69 -11.19
N GLU A 119 7.78 -6.79 -11.69
CA GLU A 119 8.12 -5.89 -12.81
C GLU A 119 8.92 -4.66 -12.38
N GLU A 120 9.03 -4.42 -11.07
CA GLU A 120 9.57 -3.20 -10.46
C GLU A 120 8.94 -1.93 -11.07
N ARG A 121 7.61 -1.92 -11.15
CA ARG A 121 6.86 -0.83 -11.79
C ARG A 121 5.67 -0.35 -10.98
N GLU A 122 5.52 0.97 -10.93
CA GLU A 122 4.35 1.65 -10.38
C GLU A 122 3.26 1.85 -11.44
N TYR A 123 2.03 1.53 -11.05
CA TYR A 123 0.82 1.69 -11.84
C TYR A 123 -0.16 2.64 -11.14
N PHE A 124 -0.69 3.59 -11.91
CA PHE A 124 -1.76 4.46 -11.46
C PHE A 124 -3.10 3.77 -11.59
N VAL A 125 -3.85 3.72 -10.49
CA VAL A 125 -5.16 3.07 -10.46
C VAL A 125 -6.18 4.19 -10.50
N HIS A 126 -7.03 4.18 -11.52
CA HIS A 126 -7.99 5.28 -11.77
C HIS A 126 -9.10 5.38 -10.73
N GLU A 127 -9.07 4.53 -9.71
CA GLU A 127 -10.06 4.57 -8.64
C GLU A 127 -9.78 5.72 -7.68
N LYS A 128 -10.82 6.52 -7.45
CA LYS A 128 -10.80 7.64 -6.52
C LYS A 128 -11.65 7.33 -5.30
N PHE A 129 -11.21 7.85 -4.17
CA PHE A 129 -11.92 7.76 -2.91
C PHE A 129 -12.02 9.14 -2.28
N ILE A 130 -13.24 9.53 -1.88
CA ILE A 130 -13.45 10.78 -1.15
C ILE A 130 -13.67 10.42 0.32
N MET A 131 -12.83 10.97 1.19
CA MET A 131 -12.96 10.80 2.64
C MET A 131 -14.29 11.36 3.11
N GLY A 132 -15.07 10.54 3.81
CA GLY A 132 -16.23 11.02 4.54
C GLY A 132 -15.82 11.72 5.84
N ARG A 133 -16.80 12.20 6.59
CA ARG A 133 -16.59 12.62 7.99
C ARG A 133 -16.12 11.47 8.87
N THR A 134 -15.59 11.79 10.05
CA THR A 134 -15.24 10.82 11.08
C THR A 134 -16.41 9.87 11.37
N ASP A 135 -16.11 8.58 11.53
CA ASP A 135 -17.06 7.48 11.75
C ASP A 135 -18.12 7.28 10.64
N SER A 136 -17.95 7.90 9.47
CA SER A 136 -18.85 7.66 8.34
C SER A 136 -18.74 6.21 7.84
N PRO A 137 -19.86 5.51 7.61
CA PRO A 137 -19.83 4.18 6.99
C PRO A 137 -19.27 4.21 5.56
N LEU A 138 -19.27 5.38 4.90
CA LEU A 138 -18.66 5.59 3.59
C LEU A 138 -17.15 5.39 3.61
N ASN A 139 -16.52 5.46 4.79
CA ASN A 139 -15.09 5.27 4.95
C ASN A 139 -14.66 3.79 4.85
N PHE A 140 -15.62 2.87 4.77
CA PHE A 140 -15.38 1.43 4.76
C PHE A 140 -15.86 0.84 3.42
N ARG A 141 -14.95 0.20 2.68
CA ARG A 141 -15.27 -0.53 1.44
C ARG A 141 -14.96 -2.02 1.56
N GLY A 142 -15.76 -2.84 0.87
CA GLY A 142 -15.66 -4.29 0.88
C GLY A 142 -16.34 -4.95 2.09
N SER A 143 -16.05 -6.23 2.31
CA SER A 143 -16.61 -7.03 3.42
C SER A 143 -15.62 -7.03 4.58
N TYR A 144 -15.35 -5.85 5.12
CA TYR A 144 -14.32 -5.64 6.13
C TYR A 144 -14.50 -6.56 7.35
N ASN A 145 -13.52 -7.46 7.56
CA ASN A 145 -13.40 -8.27 8.77
C ASN A 145 -12.32 -7.68 9.68
N LYS A 146 -12.73 -7.16 10.83
CA LYS A 146 -11.84 -6.52 11.82
C LYS A 146 -10.73 -7.46 12.33
N SER A 147 -10.90 -8.78 12.23
CA SER A 147 -9.90 -9.78 12.63
C SER A 147 -8.72 -9.92 11.67
N ILE A 148 -8.86 -9.42 10.43
CA ILE A 148 -7.86 -9.47 9.35
C ILE A 148 -7.43 -8.03 8.98
N GLY A 149 -7.87 -7.03 9.77
CA GLY A 149 -7.75 -5.62 9.44
C GLY A 149 -6.30 -5.18 9.16
N PRO A 150 -6.11 -4.15 8.33
CA PRO A 150 -4.80 -3.65 7.99
C PRO A 150 -4.09 -3.15 9.25
N VAL A 151 -2.80 -3.46 9.35
CA VAL A 151 -1.94 -2.85 10.37
C VAL A 151 -1.68 -1.42 9.91
N ILE A 152 -2.39 -0.47 10.53
CA ILE A 152 -1.96 0.92 10.50
C ILE A 152 -0.72 0.96 11.40
N LEU A 153 0.46 1.06 10.77
CA LEU A 153 1.72 1.33 11.48
C LEU A 153 1.68 2.77 12.01
#